data_AF-A0A2S0KDC6-F1
#
_entry.id   AF-A0A2S0KDC6-F1
#
_cell.length_a   1.000
_cell.length_b   1.000
_cell.length_c   1.000
_cell.angle_alpha   90.00
_cell.angle_beta   90.00
_cell.angle_gamma   90.00
#
_symmetry.space_group_name_H-M   'P 1'
#
loop_
_entity.id
_entity.type
_entity.pdbx_description
1 polymer ?
#
loop_
_entity_poly.entity_id
_entity_poly.type
_entity_poly.pdbx_seq_one_letter_code
_entity_poly.pdbx_strand_id
1 'polypeptide(L)'
;MPEQTGIPQASIPELPAALRAPGPVIVVGMVAWLIATLVVWLADLGADRALAVCLVGLGVGVLGTVIVLVQKSAVRRGSKGAQEGLD
;
A
#
# COMPACT_ATOMS: atom_id res chain seq x y z
N MET A 1 39.33 -25.86 -16.53
CA MET A 1 38.04 -25.59 -15.86
C MET A 1 38.35 -24.56 -14.78
N PRO A 2 38.05 -23.26 -14.97
CA PRO A 2 38.50 -22.24 -14.03
C PRO A 2 37.76 -22.40 -12.69
N GLU A 3 38.56 -22.41 -11.63
CA GLU A 3 38.15 -22.45 -10.24
C GLU A 3 37.34 -21.19 -9.91
N GLN A 4 36.06 -21.35 -9.58
CA GLN A 4 35.25 -20.23 -9.09
C GLN A 4 35.68 -19.91 -7.66
N THR A 5 36.59 -18.95 -7.50
CA THR A 5 36.95 -18.37 -6.21
C THR A 5 35.71 -17.68 -5.64
N GLY A 6 35.09 -18.30 -4.62
CA GLY A 6 33.88 -17.80 -3.98
C GLY A 6 34.13 -16.46 -3.29
N ILE A 7 33.68 -15.37 -3.90
CA ILE A 7 33.61 -14.06 -3.24
C ILE A 7 32.59 -14.20 -2.09
N PRO A 8 32.93 -13.82 -0.85
CA PRO A 8 31.99 -13.87 0.27
C PRO A 8 30.70 -13.16 -0.12
N GLN A 9 29.59 -13.90 -0.18
CA GLN A 9 28.28 -13.29 -0.40
C GLN A 9 27.98 -12.40 0.80
N ALA A 10 28.08 -11.09 0.60
CA ALA A 10 27.61 -10.13 1.58
C ALA A 10 26.12 -10.39 1.81
N SER A 11 25.74 -10.79 3.02
CA SER A 11 24.34 -10.96 3.38
C SER A 11 23.67 -9.60 3.34
N ILE A 12 22.80 -9.39 2.34
CA ILE A 12 22.01 -8.16 2.26
C ILE A 12 21.02 -8.21 3.42
N PRO A 13 21.04 -7.23 4.34
CA PRO A 13 20.07 -7.19 5.42
C PRO A 13 18.66 -7.08 4.85
N GLU A 14 17.77 -7.96 5.29
CA GLU A 14 16.38 -7.95 4.88
C GLU A 14 15.66 -6.73 5.45
N LEU A 15 14.93 -6.02 4.59
CA LEU A 15 14.12 -4.87 5.02
C LEU A 15 13.07 -5.32 6.06
N PRO A 16 12.83 -4.56 7.13
CA PRO A 16 11.82 -4.89 8.13
C PRO A 16 10.47 -5.23 7.52
N ALA A 17 9.82 -6.29 8.01
CA ALA A 17 8.55 -6.79 7.46
C ALA A 17 7.47 -5.70 7.41
N ALA A 18 7.45 -4.78 8.38
CA ALA A 18 6.51 -3.66 8.42
C ALA A 18 6.69 -2.67 7.25
N LEU A 19 7.89 -2.50 6.72
CA LEU A 19 8.17 -1.66 5.54
C LEU A 19 7.88 -2.38 4.22
N ARG A 20 7.89 -3.72 4.24
CA ARG A 20 7.58 -4.54 3.06
C ARG A 20 6.09 -4.82 2.92
N ALA A 21 5.36 -4.86 4.04
CA ALA A 21 3.92 -5.14 4.03
C ALA A 21 3.13 -3.94 3.48
N PRO A 22 2.14 -4.16 2.60
CA PRO A 22 1.31 -3.08 2.06
C PRO A 22 0.33 -2.50 3.09
N GLY A 23 -0.01 -3.26 4.13
CA GLY A 23 -1.03 -2.89 5.13
C GLY A 23 -0.75 -1.55 5.83
N PRO A 24 0.43 -1.34 6.45
CA PRO A 24 0.76 -0.08 7.11
C PRO A 24 0.63 1.14 6.19
N VAL A 25 1.10 1.04 4.95
CA VAL A 25 1.04 2.14 3.96
C VAL A 25 -0.41 2.49 3.62
N ILE A 26 -1.26 1.48 3.40
CA ILE A 26 -2.69 1.67 3.11
C ILE A 26 -3.39 2.36 4.27
N VAL A 27 -3.15 1.91 5.50
CA VAL A 27 -3.77 2.49 6.71
C VAL A 27 -3.36 3.94 6.87
N VAL A 28 -2.06 4.25 6.77
CA VAL A 28 -1.55 5.62 6.90
C VAL A 28 -2.14 6.52 5.81
N GLY A 29 -2.14 6.07 4.56
CA GLY A 29 -2.73 6.81 3.44
C GLY A 29 -4.24 7.07 3.62
N MET A 30 -5.00 6.07 4.08
CA MET A 30 -6.42 6.22 4.34
C MET A 30 -6.72 7.23 5.45
N VAL A 31 -6.00 7.12 6.57
CA VAL A 31 -6.16 8.04 7.69
C VAL A 31 -5.79 9.45 7.26
N ALA A 32 -4.72 9.63 6.49
CA ALA A 32 -4.31 10.93 5.99
C ALA A 32 -5.38 11.59 5.10
N TRP A 33 -5.96 10.86 4.13
CA TRP A 33 -7.02 11.38 3.28
C TRP A 33 -8.32 11.66 4.03
N LEU A 34 -8.66 10.82 5.02
CA LEU A 34 -9.82 11.04 5.88
C LEU A 34 -9.65 12.32 6.70
N ILE A 35 -8.49 12.51 7.32
CA ILE A 35 -8.17 13.72 8.09
C ILE A 35 -8.23 14.95 7.17
N ALA A 36 -7.61 14.89 5.99
CA ALA A 36 -7.63 16.00 5.03
C ALA A 36 -9.07 16.37 4.62
N THR A 37 -9.91 15.36 4.35
CA THR A 37 -11.33 15.55 4.04
C THR A 37 -12.05 16.26 5.18
N LEU A 38 -11.85 15.81 6.42
CA LEU A 38 -12.48 16.41 7.59
C LEU A 38 -11.99 17.85 7.83
N VAL A 39 -10.69 18.11 7.69
CA VAL A 39 -10.13 19.46 7.85
C VAL A 39 -10.71 20.42 6.83
N VAL A 40 -10.71 20.05 5.54
CA VAL A 40 -11.23 20.91 4.48
C VAL A 40 -12.72 21.16 4.64
N TRP A 41 -13.49 20.15 5.03
CA TRP A 41 -14.92 20.25 5.23
C TRP A 41 -15.28 21.10 6.46
N LEU A 42 -14.67 20.83 7.62
CA LEU A 42 -15.01 21.49 8.89
C LEU A 42 -14.50 22.93 8.98
N ALA A 43 -13.37 23.23 8.34
CA ALA A 43 -12.80 24.58 8.34
C ALA A 43 -13.29 25.44 7.15
N ASP A 44 -14.24 24.94 6.37
CA ASP A 44 -14.78 25.59 5.17
C ASP A 44 -13.69 26.08 4.19
N LEU A 45 -12.61 25.29 4.06
CA LEU A 45 -11.47 25.60 3.19
C LEU A 45 -11.72 25.19 1.73
N GLY A 46 -12.98 24.89 1.39
CA GLY A 46 -13.41 24.22 0.17
C GLY A 46 -13.66 25.13 -1.03
N ALA A 47 -13.12 26.35 -1.06
CA ALA A 47 -13.54 27.42 -1.98
C ALA A 47 -13.48 27.07 -3.49
N ASP A 48 -12.59 26.16 -3.92
CA ASP A 48 -12.46 25.81 -5.35
C ASP A 48 -12.71 24.32 -5.64
N ARG A 49 -11.77 23.46 -5.21
CA ARG A 49 -11.79 22.01 -5.51
C ARG A 49 -11.23 21.14 -4.39
N ALA A 50 -10.77 21.73 -3.30
CA ALA A 50 -10.03 21.03 -2.25
C ALA A 50 -10.82 19.84 -1.69
N LEU A 51 -12.12 20.01 -1.42
CA LEU A 51 -12.96 18.94 -0.90
C LEU A 51 -13.14 17.82 -1.93
N ALA A 52 -13.35 18.15 -3.20
CA ALA A 52 -13.48 17.16 -4.27
C ALA A 52 -12.19 16.34 -4.44
N VAL A 53 -11.01 16.99 -4.39
CA VAL A 53 -9.71 16.30 -4.41
C VAL A 53 -9.56 15.38 -3.21
N CYS A 54 -9.94 15.82 -2.01
CA CYS A 54 -9.90 14.99 -0.81
C CYS A 54 -10.78 13.74 -0.92
N LEU A 55 -11.99 13.90 -1.44
CA LEU A 55 -12.93 12.80 -1.66
C LEU A 55 -12.44 11.83 -2.75
N VAL A 56 -11.84 12.32 -3.83
CA VAL A 56 -11.24 11.47 -4.87
C VAL A 56 -10.06 10.69 -4.31
N GLY A 57 -9.16 11.35 -3.56
CA GLY A 57 -8.05 10.67 -2.88
C GLY A 57 -8.53 9.58 -1.93
N LEU A 58 -9.57 9.87 -1.14
CA LEU A 58 -10.21 8.90 -0.26
C LEU A 58 -10.80 7.72 -1.05
N GLY A 59 -11.51 8.00 -2.16
CA GLY A 59 -12.10 6.98 -3.03
C GLY A 59 -11.07 6.08 -3.71
N VAL A 60 -9.97 6.64 -4.21
CA VAL A 60 -8.84 5.88 -4.77
C VAL A 60 -8.21 4.98 -3.70
N GLY A 61 -8.05 5.47 -2.48
CA GLY A 61 -7.53 4.67 -1.38
C GLY A 61 -8.46 3.51 -0.98
N VAL A 62 -9.78 3.73 -0.98
CA VAL A 62 -10.78 2.65 -0.80
C VAL A 62 -10.65 1.61 -1.91
N LEU A 63 -10.57 2.04 -3.17
CA LEU A 63 -10.40 1.15 -4.31
C LEU A 63 -9.13 0.31 -4.19
N GLY A 64 -7.99 0.94 -3.87
CA GLY A 64 -6.73 0.24 -3.64
C GLY A 64 -6.82 -0.79 -2.51
N THR A 65 -7.50 -0.43 -1.42
CA THR A 65 -7.75 -1.35 -0.29
C THR A 65 -8.57 -2.56 -0.71
N VAL A 66 -9.64 -2.35 -1.48
CA VAL A 66 -10.48 -3.44 -2.02
C VAL A 66 -9.66 -4.38 -2.88
N ILE A 67 -8.82 -3.85 -3.77
CA ILE A 67 -7.94 -4.66 -4.62
C ILE A 67 -7.05 -5.57 -3.76
N VAL A 68 -6.37 -5.03 -2.76
CA VAL A 68 -5.51 -5.82 -1.87
C VAL A 68 -6.29 -6.89 -1.12
N LEU A 69 -7.49 -6.57 -0.60
CA LEU A 69 -8.33 -7.55 0.09
C LEU A 69 -8.79 -8.68 -0.83
N VAL A 70 -9.15 -8.36 -2.08
CA VAL A 70 -9.51 -9.34 -3.11
C VAL A 70 -8.30 -10.21 -3.43
N GLN A 71 -7.10 -9.63 -3.58
CA GLN A 71 -5.88 -10.38 -3.84
C GLN A 71 -5.53 -11.30 -2.67
N LYS A 72 -5.56 -10.83 -1.42
CA LYS A 72 -5.36 -11.70 -0.23
C LYS A 72 -6.38 -12.84 -0.17
N SER A 73 -7.62 -12.60 -0.58
CA SER A 73 -8.65 -13.64 -0.69
C SER A 73 -8.34 -14.64 -1.80
N ALA A 74 -7.85 -14.18 -2.94
CA ALA A 74 -7.45 -15.01 -4.08
C ALA A 74 -6.25 -15.90 -3.75
N VAL A 75 -5.25 -15.37 -3.02
CA VAL A 75 -4.11 -16.13 -2.48
C VAL A 75 -4.58 -17.27 -1.58
N ARG A 76 -5.45 -16.96 -0.60
CA ARG A 76 -6.03 -17.99 0.30
C ARG A 76 -6.81 -19.08 -0.43
N ARG A 77 -7.35 -18.78 -1.62
CA ARG A 77 -8.09 -19.72 -2.47
C ARG A 77 -7.19 -20.48 -3.46
N GLY A 78 -5.90 -20.18 -3.53
CA GLY A 78 -4.96 -20.79 -4.48
C GLY A 78 -5.23 -20.41 -5.94
N SER A 79 -5.73 -19.19 -6.20
CA SER A 79 -6.02 -18.73 -7.56
C SER A 79 -4.74 -18.57 -8.39
N LYS A 80 -4.71 -19.10 -9.62
CA LYS A 80 -3.57 -19.00 -10.54
C LYS A 80 -3.16 -17.56 -10.91
N GLY A 81 -4.08 -16.60 -10.75
CA GLY A 81 -3.83 -15.18 -11.02
C GLY A 81 -3.56 -14.34 -9.77
N ALA A 82 -3.35 -14.96 -8.61
CA ALA A 82 -3.06 -14.24 -7.38
C ALA A 82 -1.60 -13.74 -7.36
N GLN A 83 -1.37 -12.62 -6.69
CA GLN A 83 -0.03 -12.09 -6.47
C GLN A 83 0.77 -12.98 -5.52
N GLU A 84 1.99 -13.36 -5.90
CA GLU A 84 2.90 -14.10 -5.02
C GLU A 84 3.49 -13.18 -3.93
N GLY A 85 3.69 -13.73 -2.73
CA GLY A 85 4.30 -13.00 -1.61
C GLY A 85 3.36 -12.03 -0.87
N LEU A 86 2.04 -12.23 -0.96
CA LEU A 86 1.02 -11.43 -0.25
C LEU A 86 0.55 -12.08 1.07
N ASP A 87 1.30 -13.07 1.54
CA ASP A 87 1.02 -13.98 2.66
C ASP A 87 1.20 -13.30 4.03
#